data_AF-A0ABD5XCM9-F1
#
_entry.id   AF-A0ABD5XCM9-F1
#
_cell.length_a   1.000
_cell.length_b   1.000
_cell.length_c   1.000
_cell.angle_alpha   90.00
_cell.angle_beta   90.00
_cell.angle_gamma   90.00
#
_symmetry.space_group_name_H-M   'P 1'
#
loop_
_entity.id
_entity.type
_entity.pdbx_description
1 polymer ?
#
loop_
_entity_poly.entity_id
_entity_poly.type
_entity_poly.pdbx_seq_one_letter_code
_entity_poly.pdbx_strand_id
1 'polypeptide(L)'
;MSESTIGIPDTVATESLSYAGTDMTLREIATDLQEAHRELDEYHSGSLVLAQNLKELRMKAERDGNLQLANTTKELEESAMAVVERSRE
;
A
#
# COMPACT_ATOMS: atom_id res chain seq x y z
N MET A 1 -6.75 10.81 9.04
CA MET A 1 -6.33 10.32 7.72
C MET A 1 -6.61 11.48 6.78
N SER A 2 -5.59 12.28 6.46
CA SER A 2 -5.77 13.42 5.57
C SER A 2 -5.78 12.89 4.15
N GLU A 3 -6.90 12.97 3.45
CA GLU A 3 -6.91 12.84 2.00
C GLU A 3 -5.99 13.94 1.45
N SER A 4 -4.80 13.56 0.99
CA SER A 4 -3.89 14.47 0.30
C SER A 4 -4.48 14.76 -1.08
N THR A 5 -5.40 15.72 -1.17
CA THR A 5 -5.83 16.26 -2.45
C THR A 5 -4.68 17.06 -3.03
N ILE A 6 -4.19 16.67 -4.21
CA ILE A 6 -3.18 17.44 -4.94
C ILE A 6 -3.85 18.74 -5.40
N GLY A 7 -3.57 19.84 -4.72
CA GLY A 7 -4.11 21.15 -5.05
C GLY A 7 -3.47 21.70 -6.31
N ILE A 8 -4.17 21.63 -7.45
CA ILE A 8 -3.72 22.24 -8.71
C ILE A 8 -4.48 23.57 -8.93
N PRO A 9 -3.78 24.69 -9.13
CA PRO A 9 -4.42 25.95 -9.53
C PRO A 9 -5.15 25.82 -10.88
N ASP A 10 -6.38 26.33 -10.97
CA ASP A 10 -7.19 26.23 -12.20
C ASP A 10 -6.49 26.82 -13.43
N THR A 11 -5.59 27.79 -13.24
CA THR A 11 -4.83 28.45 -14.31
C THR A 11 -3.90 27.53 -15.09
N VAL A 12 -3.50 26.40 -14.49
CA VAL A 12 -2.58 25.42 -15.12
C VAL A 12 -3.22 24.03 -15.23
N ALA A 13 -4.42 23.84 -14.68
CA ALA A 13 -5.05 22.52 -14.59
C ALA A 13 -5.34 21.86 -15.95
N THR A 14 -5.48 22.65 -17.01
CA THR A 14 -5.75 22.19 -18.39
C THR A 14 -4.49 22.04 -19.23
N GLU A 15 -3.31 22.38 -18.70
CA GLU A 15 -2.05 22.16 -19.40
C GLU A 15 -1.85 20.66 -19.62
N SER A 16 -1.38 20.30 -20.81
CA SER A 16 -1.22 18.89 -21.21
C SER A 16 0.24 18.46 -21.12
N LEU A 17 0.46 17.25 -20.60
CA LEU A 17 1.72 16.53 -20.62
C LEU A 17 1.53 15.25 -21.44
N SER A 18 2.40 15.05 -22.43
CA SER A 18 2.44 13.79 -23.16
C SER A 18 3.21 12.75 -22.33
N TYR A 19 2.50 11.73 -21.87
CA TYR A 19 3.07 10.65 -21.06
C TYR A 19 2.63 9.29 -21.61
N ALA A 20 3.59 8.38 -21.77
CA ALA A 20 3.34 7.01 -22.28
C ALA A 20 2.51 6.94 -23.58
N GLY A 21 2.61 7.95 -24.45
CA GLY A 21 1.87 8.02 -25.72
C GLY A 21 0.43 8.52 -25.60
N THR A 22 0.03 9.05 -24.45
CA THR A 22 -1.26 9.70 -24.22
C THR A 22 -1.04 11.13 -23.73
N ASP A 23 -1.76 12.09 -24.30
CA ASP A 23 -1.77 13.47 -23.80
C ASP A 23 -2.79 13.57 -22.68
N MET A 24 -2.34 13.95 -21.49
CA MET A 24 -3.18 14.08 -20.30
C MET A 24 -3.03 15.47 -19.70
N THR A 25 -4.12 16.02 -19.19
CA THR A 25 -4.09 17.28 -18.45
C THR A 25 -3.45 17.10 -17.07
N LEU A 26 -2.88 18.17 -16.52
CA LEU A 26 -2.35 18.14 -15.15
C LEU A 26 -3.42 17.73 -14.12
N ARG A 27 -4.70 18.08 -14.36
CA ARG A 27 -5.82 17.64 -13.51
C ARG A 27 -6.05 16.12 -13.56
N GLU A 28 -5.99 15.52 -14.74
CA GLU A 28 -6.12 14.06 -14.89
C GLU A 28 -4.95 13.36 -14.21
N ILE A 29 -3.73 13.83 -14.41
CA ILE A 29 -2.54 13.28 -13.75
C ILE A 29 -2.63 13.37 -12.23
N ALA A 30 -3.12 14.49 -11.67
CA ALA A 30 -3.33 14.60 -10.23
C ALA A 30 -4.39 13.64 -9.70
N THR A 31 -5.45 13.40 -10.47
CA THR A 31 -6.50 12.44 -10.11
C THR A 31 -5.93 11.04 -10.05
N ASP A 32 -5.17 10.64 -11.08
CA ASP A 32 -4.52 9.33 -11.15
C ASP A 32 -3.50 9.14 -10.03
N LEU A 33 -2.69 10.17 -9.72
CA LEU A 33 -1.75 10.12 -8.61
C LEU A 33 -2.46 10.00 -7.26
N GLN A 34 -3.58 10.70 -7.07
CA GLN A 34 -4.37 10.60 -5.85
C GLN A 34 -4.97 9.18 -5.69
N GLU A 35 -5.43 8.58 -6.78
CA GLU A 35 -5.90 7.19 -6.78
C GLU A 35 -4.76 6.21 -6.46
N ALA A 36 -3.61 6.36 -7.11
CA ALA A 36 -2.42 5.53 -6.82
C ALA A 36 -1.97 5.66 -5.35
N HIS A 37 -1.99 6.88 -4.79
CA HIS A 37 -1.72 7.08 -3.36
C HIS A 37 -2.72 6.35 -2.46
N ARG A 38 -4.02 6.42 -2.78
CA ARG A 38 -5.06 5.70 -2.04
C ARG A 38 -4.86 4.19 -2.11
N GLU A 39 -4.58 3.64 -3.29
CA GLU A 39 -4.33 2.21 -3.46
C GLU A 39 -3.09 1.74 -2.68
N LEU A 40 -2.03 2.54 -2.65
CA LEU A 40 -0.84 2.26 -1.84
C LEU A 40 -1.15 2.28 -0.34
N ASP A 41 -1.95 3.24 0.13
CA ASP A 41 -2.39 3.32 1.53
C ASP A 41 -3.28 2.12 1.92
N GLU A 42 -4.17 1.70 1.02
CA GLU A 42 -5.01 0.51 1.19
C GLU A 42 -4.15 -0.76 1.25
N TYR A 43 -3.17 -0.90 0.36
CA TYR A 43 -2.24 -2.02 0.35
C TYR A 43 -1.38 -2.08 1.61
N HIS A 44 -0.81 -0.94 2.04
CA HIS A 44 -0.07 -0.82 3.29
C HIS A 44 -0.93 -1.20 4.50
N SER A 45 -2.17 -0.71 4.55
CA SER A 45 -3.11 -1.04 5.63
C SER A 45 -3.48 -2.53 5.63
N GLY A 46 -3.72 -3.10 4.44
CA GLY A 46 -3.99 -4.53 4.26
C GLY A 46 -2.82 -5.41 4.73
N SER A 47 -1.59 -5.04 4.40
CA SER A 47 -0.38 -5.75 4.83
C SER A 47 -0.19 -5.72 6.36
N LEU A 48 -0.49 -4.60 7.02
CA LEU A 48 -0.46 -4.53 8.49
C LEU A 48 -1.48 -5.46 9.15
N VAL A 49 -2.72 -5.48 8.64
CA VAL A 49 -3.77 -6.38 9.14
C VAL A 49 -3.38 -7.85 8.92
N LEU A 50 -2.83 -8.18 7.74
CA LEU A 50 -2.34 -9.52 7.44
C LEU A 50 -1.21 -9.94 8.39
N ALA A 51 -0.22 -9.08 8.63
CA ALA A 51 0.87 -9.34 9.56
C ALA A 51 0.36 -9.61 10.98
N GLN A 52 -0.62 -8.83 11.45
CA GLN A 52 -1.26 -9.06 12.75
C GLN A 52 -1.96 -10.42 12.82
N ASN A 53 -2.74 -10.78 11.81
CA ASN A 53 -3.43 -12.07 11.75
C ASN A 53 -2.45 -13.25 11.69
N LEU A 54 -1.35 -13.12 10.95
CA LEU A 54 -0.28 -14.13 10.87
C LEU A 54 0.41 -14.32 12.22
N LYS A 55 0.67 -13.23 12.94
CA LYS A 55 1.21 -13.26 14.31
C LYS A 55 0.28 -14.00 15.27
N GLU A 56 -1.03 -13.75 15.21
CA GLU A 56 -2.02 -14.47 16.02
C GLU A 56 -2.06 -15.97 15.71
N LEU A 57 -2.02 -16.33 14.43
CA LEU A 57 -1.96 -17.72 13.99
C LEU A 57 -0.66 -18.40 14.43
N ARG A 58 0.47 -17.70 14.36
CA ARG A 58 1.77 -18.17 14.86
C ARG A 58 1.72 -18.48 16.36
N MET A 59 1.22 -17.56 17.18
CA MET A 59 1.08 -17.76 18.63
C MET A 59 0.14 -18.93 18.96
N LYS A 60 -0.87 -19.20 18.13
CA LYS A 60 -1.72 -20.38 18.27
C LYS A 60 -0.96 -21.65 17.91
N ALA A 61 -0.28 -21.67 16.77
CA ALA A 61 0.51 -22.82 16.31
C ALA A 61 1.63 -23.20 17.30
N GLU A 62 2.31 -22.21 17.90
CA GLU A 62 3.31 -22.42 18.95
C GLU A 62 2.71 -23.09 20.19
N ARG A 63 1.53 -22.64 20.65
CA ARG A 63 0.82 -23.25 21.79
C ARG A 63 0.38 -24.68 21.50
N ASP A 64 -0.02 -24.96 20.26
CA ASP A 64 -0.44 -26.28 19.81
C ASP A 64 0.75 -27.20 19.48
N GLY A 65 1.99 -26.73 19.60
CA GLY A 65 3.21 -27.48 19.28
C GLY A 65 3.44 -27.69 17.77
N ASN A 66 2.68 -27.00 16.91
CA ASN A 66 2.82 -27.08 15.46
C ASN A 66 3.92 -26.12 14.96
N LEU A 67 5.17 -26.53 15.14
CA LEU A 67 6.34 -25.72 14.80
C LEU A 67 6.44 -25.41 13.29
N GLN A 68 5.99 -26.32 12.42
CA GLN A 68 6.01 -26.07 10.98
C GLN A 68 5.10 -24.91 10.61
N LEU A 69 3.85 -24.90 11.12
CA LEU A 69 2.92 -23.81 10.89
C LEU A 69 3.42 -22.49 11.52
N ALA A 70 4.01 -22.56 12.73
CA ALA A 70 4.58 -21.38 13.37
C ALA A 70 5.70 -20.75 12.55
N ASN A 71 6.60 -21.55 11.97
CA ASN A 71 7.69 -21.05 11.14
C ASN A 71 7.19 -20.46 9.82
N THR A 72 6.28 -21.16 9.12
CA THR A 72 5.71 -20.64 7.86
C THR A 72 4.95 -19.33 8.08
N THR A 73 4.17 -19.23 9.16
CA THR A 73 3.45 -17.98 9.47
C THR A 73 4.39 -16.85 9.84
N LYS A 74 5.53 -17.13 10.48
CA LYS A 74 6.58 -16.14 10.74
C LYS A 74 7.20 -15.59 9.44
N GLU A 75 7.55 -16.45 8.49
CA GLU A 75 8.11 -16.03 7.20
C GLU A 75 7.12 -15.15 6.42
N LEU A 76 5.83 -15.51 6.44
CA LEU A 76 4.78 -14.70 5.82
C LEU A 76 4.57 -13.36 6.56
N GLU A 77 4.65 -13.35 7.90
CA GLU A 77 4.57 -12.12 8.72
C GLU A 77 5.70 -11.15 8.33
N GLU A 78 6.93 -11.65 8.23
CA GLU A 78 8.10 -10.87 7.81
C GLU A 78 7.94 -10.33 6.38
N SER A 79 7.41 -11.15 5.46
CA SER A 79 7.13 -10.71 4.09
C SER A 79 6.06 -9.61 4.02
N ALA A 80 4.99 -9.72 4.81
CA ALA A 80 3.95 -8.70 4.89
C ALA A 80 4.48 -7.39 5.49
N MET A 81 5.38 -7.48 6.48
CA MET A 81 6.03 -6.30 7.07
C MET A 81 7.04 -5.64 6.11
N ALA A 82 7.74 -6.41 5.28
CA ALA A 82 8.66 -5.86 4.27
C ALA A 82 7.94 -5.01 3.22
N VAL A 83 6.68 -5.35 2.88
CA VAL A 83 5.83 -4.52 2.02
C VAL A 83 5.56 -3.16 2.68
N VAL A 84 5.22 -3.17 3.97
CA VAL A 84 4.95 -1.95 4.75
C VAL A 84 6.17 -1.03 4.82
N GLU A 85 7.36 -1.59 5.01
CA GLU A 85 8.60 -0.82 5.11
C GLU A 85 8.97 -0.14 3.78
N ARG A 86 8.79 -0.84 2.65
CA ARG A 86 9.07 -0.28 1.32
C ARG A 86 8.11 0.83 0.90
N SER A 87 6.90 0.85 1.43
CA SER A 87 5.94 1.92 1.17
C SER A 87 6.23 3.21 1.95
N ARG A 88 7.25 3.23 2.83
CA ARG A 88 7.66 4.40 3.62
C ARG A 88 8.89 5.14 3.11
N GLU A 89 9.66 4.53 2.19
CA GLU A 89 10.84 5.10 1.55
C GLU A 89 10.47 5.92 0.31
#